data_AF-A0A7C2DAV9-F1
#
_entry.id   AF-A0A7C2DAV9-F1
#
_cell.length_a   1.000
_cell.length_b   1.000
_cell.length_c   1.000
_cell.angle_alpha   90.00
_cell.angle_beta   90.00
_cell.angle_gamma   90.00
#
_symmetry.space_group_name_H-M   'P 1'
#
loop_
_entity.id
_entity.type
_entity.pdbx_description
1 polymer ?
#
loop_
_entity_poly.entity_id
_entity_poly.type
_entity_poly.pdbx_seq_one_letter_code
_entity_poly.pdbx_strand_id
1 'polypeptide(L)'
;MGPDLGLPGDADLLLRRRVLEPRGLPLVPPPGEPTWAFVRARVARLLRPSLAFLGARLVVQVALHLADVGRPAGPRLWGDTALLRGVLLPAATLPFGPLWFLAVYLVVVTVSPWTIRLHERFRWWVPGALLAGSVAADVVGFGLGIRAARDANVAFVLLLPHQLGHLYADGTFARLPRAFLWGMVALGLGALILLTNPWTFELLGGEARFRWFPGVGHYPRSLLGTEVEPISNAYPPTVCYAAVGIWTIGVAVLVRQRVSRWLERPGPWKATIFVNGVIMTLFLWHMTAYLIALLALWPLGFGREQGSTARWWLERPLWLLAPGLVLAGIVALLGRFERPRSAPIMRAATGAEGVGGARPVQG
;
A
#
# COMPACT_ATOMS: atom_id res chain seq x y z
N MET A 1 -18.82 48.95 38.02
CA MET A 1 -18.19 47.62 38.19
C MET A 1 -18.33 46.88 36.88
N GLY A 2 -17.24 46.70 36.14
CA GLY A 2 -17.23 45.76 35.00
C GLY A 2 -17.14 44.32 35.49
N PRO A 3 -16.65 43.40 34.64
CA PRO A 3 -17.18 42.98 33.34
C PRO A 3 -17.17 41.43 33.20
N ASP A 4 -17.62 40.88 32.07
CA ASP A 4 -17.04 39.68 31.39
C ASP A 4 -18.03 39.22 30.28
N LEU A 5 -17.94 39.73 29.05
CA LEU A 5 -17.07 39.25 27.96
C LEU A 5 -17.10 37.72 27.81
N GLY A 6 -18.08 37.24 27.03
CA GLY A 6 -18.06 35.90 26.44
C GLY A 6 -16.73 35.66 25.74
N LEU A 7 -15.93 34.77 26.32
CA LEU A 7 -14.57 34.52 25.89
C LEU A 7 -14.56 33.89 24.49
N PRO A 8 -13.66 34.32 23.58
CA PRO A 8 -13.44 33.70 22.26
C PRO A 8 -12.86 32.26 22.32
N GLY A 9 -12.83 31.64 23.51
CA GLY A 9 -12.30 30.29 23.76
C GLY A 9 -13.26 29.16 23.40
N ASP A 10 -14.58 29.36 23.47
CA ASP A 10 -15.54 28.27 23.27
C ASP A 10 -15.69 27.88 21.79
N ALA A 11 -15.59 28.84 20.87
CA ALA A 11 -15.59 28.57 19.44
C ALA A 11 -14.31 27.85 18.99
N ASP A 12 -13.16 28.23 19.57
CA ASP A 12 -11.87 27.58 19.28
C ASP A 12 -11.77 26.20 19.95
N LEU A 13 -12.38 26.00 21.12
CA LEU A 13 -12.53 24.69 21.77
C LEU A 13 -13.49 23.76 21.01
N LEU A 14 -14.57 24.29 20.43
CA LEU A 14 -15.49 23.53 19.58
C LEU A 14 -14.89 23.21 18.21
N LEU A 15 -14.07 24.10 17.65
CA LEU A 15 -13.26 23.83 16.45
C LEU A 15 -12.16 22.80 16.74
N ARG A 16 -11.46 22.91 17.88
CA ARG A 16 -10.46 21.93 18.33
C ARG A 16 -11.10 20.58 18.63
N ARG A 17 -12.28 20.51 19.26
CA ARG A 17 -13.03 19.25 19.45
C ARG A 17 -13.46 18.64 18.12
N ARG A 18 -13.95 19.44 17.16
CA ARG A 18 -14.33 18.94 15.82
C ARG A 18 -13.16 18.50 14.95
N VAL A 19 -11.96 19.05 15.17
CA VAL A 19 -10.75 18.71 14.40
C VAL A 19 -9.97 17.54 15.03
N LEU A 20 -10.07 17.34 16.34
CA LEU A 20 -9.40 16.26 17.08
C LEU A 20 -10.23 14.97 17.21
N GLU A 21 -11.53 15.02 16.95
CA GLU A 21 -12.27 13.83 16.54
C GLU A 21 -12.15 13.70 15.02
N PRO A 22 -11.18 12.93 14.48
CA PRO A 22 -11.44 12.37 13.18
C PRO A 22 -12.69 11.53 13.40
N ARG A 23 -13.83 11.97 12.84
CA ARG A 23 -14.83 11.00 12.41
C ARG A 23 -14.08 10.08 11.46
N GLY A 24 -13.44 9.06 12.02
CA GLY A 24 -13.23 7.82 11.30
C GLY A 24 -14.58 7.53 10.68
N LEU A 25 -14.61 7.42 9.36
CA LEU A 25 -15.76 6.87 8.67
C LEU A 25 -16.23 5.71 9.55
N PRO A 26 -17.48 5.74 10.07
CA PRO A 26 -17.92 4.67 10.94
C PRO A 26 -17.64 3.37 10.19
N LEU A 27 -17.02 2.40 10.88
CA LEU A 27 -16.65 1.10 10.31
C LEU A 27 -17.86 0.41 9.65
N VAL A 28 -19.06 0.85 10.04
CA VAL A 28 -20.36 0.52 9.51
C VAL A 28 -20.97 1.78 8.88
N PRO A 29 -21.51 1.73 7.65
CA PRO A 29 -22.27 2.85 7.07
C PRO A 29 -23.37 3.31 8.04
N PRO A 30 -23.77 4.59 8.04
CA PRO A 30 -24.96 5.01 8.77
C PRO A 30 -26.16 4.13 8.37
N PRO A 31 -27.09 3.82 9.29
CA PRO A 31 -28.20 2.92 9.03
C PRO A 31 -28.96 3.38 7.76
N GLY A 32 -28.94 2.54 6.72
CA GLY A 32 -29.58 2.81 5.42
C GLY A 32 -28.63 2.95 4.22
N GLU A 33 -27.32 3.13 4.40
CA GLU A 33 -26.38 3.09 3.26
C GLU A 33 -25.98 1.64 2.94
N PRO A 34 -26.19 1.15 1.70
CA PRO A 34 -25.84 -0.22 1.35
C PRO A 34 -24.32 -0.40 1.42
N THR A 35 -23.85 -1.52 1.97
CA THR A 35 -22.43 -1.94 2.00
C THR A 35 -21.72 -1.77 0.64
N TRP A 36 -22.49 -1.87 -0.44
CA TRP A 36 -22.05 -1.64 -1.81
C TRP A 36 -21.63 -0.20 -2.12
N ALA A 37 -22.21 0.82 -1.48
CA ALA A 37 -21.84 2.22 -1.65
C ALA A 37 -20.38 2.47 -1.20
N PHE A 38 -19.97 1.84 -0.09
CA PHE A 38 -18.59 1.87 0.40
C PHE A 38 -17.61 1.26 -0.61
N VAL A 39 -17.90 0.06 -1.10
CA VAL A 39 -17.05 -0.63 -2.10
C VAL A 39 -16.99 0.21 -3.37
N ARG A 40 -18.13 0.64 -3.90
CA ARG A 40 -18.22 1.45 -5.13
C ARG A 40 -17.38 2.73 -5.06
N ALA A 41 -17.42 3.45 -3.93
CA ALA A 41 -16.63 4.67 -3.76
C ALA A 41 -15.11 4.39 -3.80
N ARG A 42 -14.66 3.31 -3.15
CA ARG A 42 -13.25 2.90 -3.15
C ARG A 42 -12.79 2.46 -4.53
N VAL A 43 -13.59 1.62 -5.19
CA VAL A 43 -13.34 1.14 -6.55
C VAL A 43 -13.27 2.30 -7.53
N ALA A 44 -14.21 3.25 -7.48
CA ALA A 44 -14.24 4.39 -8.41
C ALA A 44 -13.04 5.34 -8.24
N ARG A 45 -12.60 5.59 -7.00
CA ARG A 45 -11.41 6.42 -6.72
C ARG A 45 -10.12 5.77 -7.24
N LEU A 46 -10.11 4.45 -7.32
CA LEU A 46 -8.96 3.66 -7.71
C LEU A 46 -8.93 3.42 -9.23
N LEU A 47 -10.03 3.00 -9.83
CA LEU A 47 -10.08 2.66 -11.25
C LEU A 47 -9.88 3.88 -12.16
N ARG A 48 -10.38 5.06 -11.80
CA ARG A 48 -10.30 6.25 -12.67
C ARG A 48 -8.85 6.66 -12.99
N PRO A 49 -7.96 6.89 -12.00
CA PRO A 49 -6.54 7.15 -12.28
C PRO A 49 -5.87 6.00 -13.03
N SER A 50 -6.19 4.76 -12.68
CA SER A 50 -5.59 3.57 -13.28
C SER A 50 -5.96 3.40 -14.75
N LEU A 51 -7.22 3.68 -15.13
CA LEU A 51 -7.66 3.67 -16.52
C LEU A 51 -6.98 4.79 -17.33
N ALA A 52 -6.82 5.98 -16.75
CA ALA A 52 -6.08 7.06 -17.39
C ALA A 52 -4.60 6.67 -17.63
N PHE A 53 -3.96 6.04 -16.63
CA PHE A 53 -2.61 5.51 -16.76
C PHE A 53 -2.54 4.42 -17.84
N LEU A 54 -3.45 3.45 -17.83
CA LEU A 54 -3.51 2.39 -18.85
C LEU A 54 -3.72 2.96 -20.25
N GLY A 55 -4.55 3.98 -20.41
CA GLY A 55 -4.74 4.70 -21.67
C GLY A 55 -3.45 5.38 -22.14
N ALA A 56 -2.76 6.10 -21.25
CA ALA A 56 -1.47 6.72 -21.57
C ALA A 56 -0.41 5.66 -21.96
N ARG A 57 -0.38 4.53 -21.25
CA ARG A 57 0.53 3.41 -21.56
C ARG A 57 0.17 2.74 -22.89
N LEU A 58 -1.11 2.61 -23.21
CA LEU A 58 -1.56 2.09 -24.49
C LEU A 58 -1.05 2.95 -25.65
N VAL A 59 -1.16 4.28 -25.54
CA VAL A 59 -0.61 5.22 -26.55
C VAL A 59 0.89 5.01 -26.72
N VAL A 60 1.65 4.89 -25.62
CA VAL A 60 3.10 4.61 -25.69
C VAL A 60 3.37 3.27 -26.37
N GLN A 61 2.63 2.22 -26.03
CA GLN A 61 2.80 0.89 -26.62
C GLN A 61 2.46 0.87 -28.12
N VAL A 62 1.39 1.55 -28.53
CA VAL A 62 1.04 1.72 -29.94
C VAL A 62 2.16 2.45 -30.69
N ALA A 63 2.67 3.55 -30.14
CA ALA A 63 3.78 4.29 -30.75
C ALA A 63 5.04 3.43 -30.91
N LEU A 64 5.40 2.63 -29.89
CA LEU A 64 6.54 1.69 -29.96
C LEU A 64 6.33 0.61 -31.03
N HIS A 65 5.10 0.11 -31.19
CA HIS A 65 4.79 -0.84 -32.26
C HIS A 65 4.91 -0.20 -33.64
N LEU A 66 4.35 1.00 -33.83
CA LEU A 66 4.38 1.72 -35.11
C LEU A 66 5.80 2.13 -35.52
N ALA A 67 6.64 2.50 -34.55
CA ALA A 67 8.03 2.91 -34.79
C ALA A 67 9.03 1.74 -34.85
N ASP A 68 8.57 0.50 -34.67
CA ASP A 68 9.40 -0.70 -34.57
C ASP A 68 10.49 -0.66 -33.47
N VAL A 69 10.24 0.10 -32.39
CA VAL A 69 11.21 0.31 -31.31
C VAL A 69 10.95 -0.66 -30.16
N GLY A 70 11.99 -1.42 -29.79
CA GLY A 70 11.97 -2.32 -28.65
C GLY A 70 11.60 -3.76 -29.00
N ARG A 71 12.06 -4.70 -28.16
CA ARG A 71 11.77 -6.12 -28.35
C ARG A 71 10.34 -6.45 -27.91
N PRO A 72 9.68 -7.42 -28.59
CA PRO A 72 8.42 -7.98 -28.12
C PRO A 72 8.56 -8.55 -26.70
N ALA A 73 7.58 -8.27 -25.84
CA ALA A 73 7.53 -8.69 -24.45
C ALA A 73 6.09 -8.99 -24.02
N GLY A 74 5.93 -9.84 -23.01
CA GLY A 74 4.62 -10.21 -22.50
C GLY A 74 3.86 -11.22 -23.38
N PRO A 75 2.54 -11.38 -23.18
CA PRO A 75 1.73 -12.36 -23.88
C PRO A 75 1.66 -12.09 -25.40
N ARG A 76 1.63 -13.15 -26.21
CA ARG A 76 1.39 -13.02 -27.66
C ARG A 76 -0.07 -12.70 -27.93
N LEU A 77 -0.32 -11.74 -28.82
CA LEU A 77 -1.67 -11.37 -29.27
C LEU A 77 -2.03 -12.10 -30.55
N TRP A 78 -1.23 -11.93 -31.61
CA TRP A 78 -1.51 -12.49 -32.92
C TRP A 78 -0.23 -12.76 -33.71
N GLY A 79 -0.06 -13.99 -34.19
CA GLY A 79 1.20 -14.40 -34.86
C GLY A 79 2.42 -14.13 -33.97
N ASP A 80 3.38 -13.38 -34.49
CA ASP A 80 4.62 -13.00 -33.78
C ASP A 80 4.50 -11.69 -32.97
N THR A 81 3.34 -11.03 -32.98
CA THR A 81 3.14 -9.78 -32.20
C THR A 81 2.85 -10.08 -30.74
N ALA A 82 3.67 -9.49 -29.86
CA ALA A 82 3.43 -9.49 -28.42
C ALA A 82 2.61 -8.27 -28.00
N LEU A 83 1.89 -8.38 -26.88
CA LEU A 83 1.07 -7.31 -26.31
C LEU A 83 1.89 -6.07 -25.95
N LEU A 84 3.14 -6.28 -25.52
CA LEU A 84 4.02 -5.21 -25.09
C LEU A 84 5.28 -5.18 -25.97
N ARG A 85 5.80 -3.97 -26.20
CA ARG A 85 7.17 -3.72 -26.65
C ARG A 85 7.92 -2.94 -25.58
N GLY A 86 9.17 -3.33 -25.36
CA GLY A 86 10.03 -2.76 -24.34
C GLY A 86 11.45 -2.51 -24.85
N VAL A 87 12.12 -1.52 -24.25
CA VAL A 87 13.54 -1.26 -24.52
C VAL A 87 14.36 -2.34 -23.81
N LEU A 88 15.38 -2.88 -24.50
CA LEU A 88 16.20 -3.96 -23.96
C LEU A 88 16.95 -3.51 -22.71
N LEU A 89 16.47 -3.96 -21.55
CA LEU A 89 17.07 -4.06 -20.22
C LEU A 89 16.16 -5.08 -19.47
N PRO A 90 16.54 -5.66 -18.31
CA PRO A 90 15.82 -6.77 -17.62
C PRO A 90 14.44 -6.38 -17.02
N ALA A 91 13.65 -5.60 -17.74
CA ALA A 91 12.75 -4.60 -17.19
C ALA A 91 11.57 -4.23 -18.13
N ALA A 92 11.31 -5.00 -19.18
CA ALA A 92 10.32 -4.65 -20.20
C ALA A 92 8.90 -4.39 -19.65
N THR A 93 8.58 -4.95 -18.49
CA THR A 93 7.28 -4.80 -17.80
C THR A 93 7.32 -3.86 -16.60
N LEU A 94 8.46 -3.21 -16.29
CA LEU A 94 8.62 -2.37 -15.08
C LEU A 94 7.47 -1.40 -14.84
N PRO A 95 6.98 -0.63 -15.83
CA PRO A 95 5.90 0.34 -15.59
C PRO A 95 4.58 -0.30 -15.18
N PHE A 96 4.34 -1.56 -15.56
CA PHE A 96 3.14 -2.32 -15.21
C PHE A 96 3.29 -3.07 -13.88
N GLY A 97 4.51 -3.19 -13.36
CA GLY A 97 4.83 -3.91 -12.13
C GLY A 97 3.88 -3.61 -10.97
N PRO A 98 3.54 -2.35 -10.65
CA PRO A 98 2.67 -2.07 -9.50
C PRO A 98 1.19 -2.45 -9.70
N LEU A 99 0.74 -2.75 -10.93
CA LEU A 99 -0.68 -2.95 -11.22
C LEU A 99 -1.23 -4.26 -10.63
N TRP A 100 -0.41 -5.29 -10.42
CA TRP A 100 -0.89 -6.52 -9.77
C TRP A 100 -1.37 -6.25 -8.35
N PHE A 101 -0.67 -5.37 -7.61
CA PHE A 101 -1.06 -4.99 -6.26
C PHE A 101 -2.40 -4.27 -6.27
N LEU A 102 -2.68 -3.50 -7.31
CA LEU A 102 -3.96 -2.83 -7.48
C LEU A 102 -5.12 -3.83 -7.66
N ALA A 103 -4.90 -4.87 -8.46
CA ALA A 103 -5.87 -5.95 -8.66
C ALA A 103 -6.12 -6.71 -7.35
N VAL A 104 -5.06 -7.05 -6.61
CA VAL A 104 -5.16 -7.63 -5.27
C VAL A 104 -5.93 -6.71 -4.32
N TYR A 105 -5.57 -5.43 -4.27
CA TYR A 105 -6.22 -4.47 -3.39
C TYR A 105 -7.71 -4.34 -3.70
N LEU A 106 -8.08 -4.37 -4.99
CA LEU A 106 -9.48 -4.40 -5.41
C LEU A 106 -10.19 -5.64 -4.86
N VAL A 107 -9.60 -6.83 -4.99
CA VAL A 107 -10.15 -8.07 -4.41
C VAL A 107 -10.33 -7.91 -2.90
N VAL A 108 -9.29 -7.48 -2.18
CA VAL A 108 -9.33 -7.28 -0.72
C VAL A 108 -10.44 -6.30 -0.31
N VAL A 109 -10.60 -5.19 -1.04
CA VAL A 109 -11.68 -4.21 -0.80
C VAL A 109 -13.05 -4.84 -1.06
N THR A 110 -13.21 -5.64 -2.10
CA THR A 110 -14.51 -6.29 -2.40
C THR A 110 -14.89 -7.34 -1.36
N VAL A 111 -13.92 -8.06 -0.79
CA VAL A 111 -14.16 -9.04 0.29
C VAL A 111 -14.14 -8.40 1.68
N SER A 112 -13.86 -7.10 1.78
CA SER A 112 -13.73 -6.41 3.06
C SER A 112 -14.96 -6.58 3.97
N PRO A 113 -16.22 -6.53 3.47
CA PRO A 113 -17.39 -6.71 4.35
C PRO A 113 -17.45 -8.10 4.98
N TRP A 114 -16.97 -9.13 4.30
CA TRP A 114 -16.90 -10.50 4.82
C TRP A 114 -15.80 -10.63 5.87
N THR A 115 -14.63 -10.05 5.57
CA THR A 115 -13.50 -10.05 6.50
C THR A 115 -13.80 -9.30 7.81
N ILE A 116 -14.60 -8.22 7.76
CA ILE A 116 -15.06 -7.49 8.94
C ILE A 116 -15.98 -8.38 9.80
N ARG A 117 -16.97 -9.04 9.20
CA ARG A 117 -17.86 -9.98 9.93
C ARG A 117 -17.07 -11.11 10.59
N LEU A 118 -16.06 -11.62 9.89
CA LEU A 118 -15.19 -12.67 10.42
C LEU A 118 -14.36 -12.14 11.61
N HIS A 119 -13.85 -10.91 11.52
CA HIS A 119 -13.16 -10.23 12.62
C HIS A 119 -14.08 -10.01 13.83
N GLU A 120 -15.30 -9.52 13.63
CA GLU A 120 -16.26 -9.29 14.73
C GLU A 120 -16.57 -10.58 15.50
N ARG A 121 -16.65 -11.72 14.80
CA ARG A 121 -16.97 -13.02 15.40
C ARG A 121 -15.76 -13.73 16.02
N PHE A 122 -14.60 -13.68 15.38
CA PHE A 122 -13.46 -14.54 15.73
C PHE A 122 -12.19 -13.77 16.14
N ARG A 123 -12.14 -12.44 15.93
CA ARG A 123 -11.05 -11.53 16.30
C ARG A 123 -9.67 -12.13 16.01
N TRP A 124 -8.86 -12.43 17.03
CA TRP A 124 -7.50 -12.96 16.93
C TRP A 124 -7.36 -14.33 16.27
N TRP A 125 -8.43 -15.14 16.27
CA TRP A 125 -8.41 -16.42 15.59
C TRP A 125 -8.24 -16.28 14.08
N VAL A 126 -8.74 -15.18 13.50
CA VAL A 126 -8.64 -14.94 12.06
C VAL A 126 -7.18 -14.71 11.61
N PRO A 127 -6.43 -13.72 12.13
CA PRO A 127 -5.02 -13.57 11.76
C PRO A 127 -4.17 -14.78 12.18
N GLY A 128 -4.51 -15.46 13.28
CA GLY A 128 -3.84 -16.71 13.67
C GLY A 128 -4.03 -17.82 12.62
N ALA A 129 -5.25 -18.02 12.14
CA ALA A 129 -5.57 -19.00 11.10
C ALA A 129 -4.94 -18.63 9.75
N LEU A 130 -4.93 -17.35 9.37
CA LEU A 130 -4.24 -16.90 8.15
C LEU A 130 -2.73 -17.13 8.23
N LEU A 131 -2.10 -16.84 9.37
CA LEU A 131 -0.67 -17.09 9.57
C LEU A 131 -0.36 -18.59 9.53
N ALA A 132 -1.14 -19.41 10.23
CA ALA A 132 -0.99 -20.86 10.21
C ALA A 132 -1.21 -21.45 8.81
N GLY A 133 -2.23 -20.96 8.09
CA GLY A 133 -2.50 -21.32 6.70
C GLY A 133 -1.35 -20.95 5.78
N SER A 134 -0.70 -19.80 6.02
CA SER A 134 0.47 -19.38 5.23
C SER A 134 1.68 -20.29 5.45
N VAL A 135 1.97 -20.65 6.70
CA VAL A 135 3.01 -21.63 7.03
C VAL A 135 2.70 -22.99 6.42
N ALA A 136 1.45 -23.46 6.55
CA ALA A 136 1.03 -24.75 6.00
C ALA A 136 1.14 -24.78 4.46
N ALA A 137 0.75 -23.70 3.79
CA ALA A 137 0.84 -23.57 2.34
C ALA A 137 2.29 -23.66 1.84
N ASP A 138 3.23 -23.05 2.54
CA ASP A 138 4.66 -23.16 2.22
C ASP A 138 5.21 -24.56 2.53
N VAL A 139 4.91 -25.13 3.71
CA VAL A 139 5.38 -26.47 4.10
C VAL A 139 4.88 -27.54 3.13
N VAL A 140 3.58 -27.50 2.79
CA VAL A 140 2.99 -28.42 1.80
C VAL A 140 3.54 -28.13 0.40
N GLY A 141 3.67 -26.85 0.04
CA GLY A 141 4.13 -26.42 -1.27
C GLY A 141 5.57 -26.80 -1.59
N PHE A 142 6.48 -26.58 -0.65
CA PHE A 142 7.90 -26.94 -0.80
C PHE A 142 8.17 -28.40 -0.41
N GLY A 143 7.53 -28.91 0.63
CA GLY A 143 7.74 -30.27 1.13
C GLY A 143 7.17 -31.35 0.23
N LEU A 144 5.94 -31.16 -0.27
CA LEU A 144 5.26 -32.13 -1.14
C LEU A 144 5.28 -31.72 -2.63
N GLY A 145 5.90 -30.59 -2.97
CA GLY A 145 5.97 -30.09 -4.36
C GLY A 145 4.63 -29.61 -4.93
N ILE A 146 3.61 -29.36 -4.09
CA ILE A 146 2.26 -28.98 -4.55
C ILE A 146 2.20 -27.48 -4.83
N ARG A 147 2.38 -27.09 -6.09
CA ARG A 147 2.35 -25.67 -6.51
C ARG A 147 1.03 -24.96 -6.16
N ALA A 148 -0.11 -25.65 -6.29
CA ALA A 148 -1.42 -25.07 -5.96
C ALA A 148 -1.53 -24.60 -4.50
N ALA A 149 -0.84 -25.26 -3.57
CA ALA A 149 -0.80 -24.83 -2.17
C ALA A 149 -0.09 -23.46 -2.03
N ARG A 150 1.00 -23.26 -2.78
CA ARG A 150 1.71 -21.97 -2.82
C ARG A 150 0.88 -20.88 -3.48
N ASP A 151 0.14 -21.21 -4.52
CA ASP A 151 -0.77 -20.24 -5.17
C ASP A 151 -1.89 -19.80 -4.21
N ALA A 152 -2.40 -20.71 -3.38
CA ALA A 152 -3.37 -20.36 -2.33
C ALA A 152 -2.77 -19.45 -1.23
N ASN A 153 -1.45 -19.48 -1.03
CA ASN A 153 -0.76 -18.66 -0.02
C ASN A 153 -0.93 -17.15 -0.26
N VAL A 154 -1.17 -16.76 -1.51
CA VAL A 154 -1.54 -15.38 -1.91
C VAL A 154 -2.67 -14.85 -1.01
N ALA A 155 -3.74 -15.63 -0.82
CA ALA A 155 -4.88 -15.20 -0.03
C ALA A 155 -4.53 -15.04 1.45
N PHE A 156 -3.80 -16.00 2.02
CA PHE A 156 -3.42 -15.98 3.44
C PHE A 156 -2.54 -14.79 3.79
N VAL A 157 -1.47 -14.61 3.02
CA VAL A 157 -0.48 -13.56 3.24
C VAL A 157 -1.08 -12.17 3.03
N LEU A 158 -1.90 -11.97 1.99
CA LEU A 158 -2.41 -10.64 1.64
C LEU A 158 -3.58 -10.22 2.53
N LEU A 159 -4.39 -11.16 3.01
CA LEU A 159 -5.47 -10.87 3.97
C LEU A 159 -4.96 -10.67 5.40
N LEU A 160 -3.79 -11.22 5.76
CA LEU A 160 -3.26 -11.11 7.12
C LEU A 160 -3.04 -9.66 7.57
N PRO A 161 -2.33 -8.78 6.82
CA PRO A 161 -2.23 -7.36 7.16
C PRO A 161 -3.57 -6.65 7.26
N HIS A 162 -4.55 -7.05 6.43
CA HIS A 162 -5.89 -6.48 6.46
C HIS A 162 -6.63 -6.83 7.76
N GLN A 163 -6.51 -8.07 8.24
CA GLN A 163 -7.07 -8.50 9.53
C GLN A 163 -6.40 -7.81 10.72
N LEU A 164 -5.08 -7.64 10.68
CA LEU A 164 -4.36 -6.84 11.67
C LEU A 164 -4.80 -5.36 11.63
N GLY A 165 -5.18 -4.85 10.46
CA GLY A 165 -5.81 -3.54 10.30
C GLY A 165 -7.17 -3.43 11.01
N HIS A 166 -7.97 -4.50 11.05
CA HIS A 166 -9.23 -4.51 11.79
C HIS A 166 -9.01 -4.48 13.31
N LEU A 167 -8.02 -5.23 13.81
CA LEU A 167 -7.55 -5.16 15.22
C LEU A 167 -6.95 -3.80 15.59
N TYR A 168 -6.42 -3.08 14.61
CA TYR A 168 -6.01 -1.70 14.81
C TYR A 168 -7.23 -0.77 14.90
N ALA A 169 -8.20 -0.92 13.98
CA ALA A 169 -9.36 -0.06 13.87
C ALA A 169 -10.34 -0.21 15.06
N ASP A 170 -10.49 -1.41 15.62
CA ASP A 170 -11.31 -1.65 16.81
C ASP A 170 -10.63 -1.21 18.13
N GLY A 171 -9.40 -0.68 18.03
CA GLY A 171 -8.61 -0.19 19.15
C GLY A 171 -7.92 -1.29 19.95
N THR A 172 -7.94 -2.55 19.53
CA THR A 172 -7.23 -3.65 20.24
C THR A 172 -5.75 -3.34 20.37
N PHE A 173 -5.10 -2.92 19.29
CA PHE A 173 -3.67 -2.57 19.32
C PHE A 173 -3.34 -1.41 20.26
N ALA A 174 -4.28 -0.50 20.53
CA ALA A 174 -4.07 0.58 21.49
C ALA A 174 -4.10 0.09 22.95
N ARG A 175 -4.76 -1.04 23.22
CA ARG A 175 -4.89 -1.64 24.56
C ARG A 175 -3.80 -2.67 24.87
N LEU A 176 -3.06 -3.12 23.86
CA LEU A 176 -2.01 -4.12 24.04
C LEU A 176 -0.79 -3.53 24.78
N PRO A 177 -0.10 -4.35 25.60
CA PRO A 177 1.14 -3.92 26.22
C PRO A 177 2.22 -3.72 25.17
N ARG A 178 3.12 -2.74 25.41
CA ARG A 178 4.25 -2.48 24.52
C ARG A 178 5.14 -3.70 24.30
N ALA A 179 5.25 -4.58 25.29
CA ALA A 179 5.98 -5.83 25.18
C ALA A 179 5.43 -6.74 24.06
N PHE A 180 4.11 -6.80 23.88
CA PHE A 180 3.51 -7.57 22.78
C PHE A 180 3.88 -6.99 21.42
N LEU A 181 3.83 -5.65 21.28
CA LEU A 181 4.20 -4.98 20.04
C LEU A 181 5.69 -5.17 19.72
N TRP A 182 6.56 -5.08 20.72
CA TRP A 182 7.98 -5.45 20.58
C TRP A 182 8.16 -6.93 20.25
N GLY A 183 7.29 -7.81 20.76
CA GLY A 183 7.23 -9.21 20.39
C GLY A 183 6.89 -9.42 18.92
N MET A 184 5.89 -8.72 18.37
CA MET A 184 5.58 -8.75 16.93
C MET A 184 6.79 -8.32 16.09
N VAL A 185 7.45 -7.25 16.53
CA VAL A 185 8.66 -6.70 15.92
C VAL A 185 9.78 -7.76 15.95
N ALA A 186 10.20 -8.21 17.13
CA ALA A 186 11.26 -9.20 17.27
C ALA A 186 10.95 -10.51 16.52
N LEU A 187 9.71 -10.99 16.58
CA LEU A 187 9.29 -12.22 15.90
C LEU A 187 9.30 -12.05 14.37
N GLY A 188 8.73 -10.97 13.83
CA GLY A 188 8.67 -10.74 12.39
C GLY A 188 10.05 -10.55 11.77
N LEU A 189 10.89 -9.71 12.38
CA LEU A 189 12.26 -9.49 11.91
C LEU A 189 13.15 -10.71 12.16
N GLY A 190 13.03 -11.34 13.32
CA GLY A 190 13.76 -12.55 13.66
C GLY A 190 13.44 -13.69 12.69
N ALA A 191 12.16 -13.88 12.35
CA ALA A 191 11.74 -14.86 11.34
C ALA A 191 12.32 -14.54 9.96
N LEU A 192 12.32 -13.27 9.53
CA LEU A 192 12.96 -12.90 8.26
C LEU A 192 14.45 -13.20 8.25
N ILE A 193 15.18 -12.81 9.31
CA ILE A 193 16.62 -13.06 9.42
C ILE A 193 16.89 -14.56 9.39
N LEU A 194 16.14 -15.34 10.17
CA LEU A 194 16.26 -16.78 10.25
C LEU A 194 16.00 -17.45 8.91
N LEU A 195 14.91 -17.09 8.23
CA LEU A 195 14.44 -17.78 7.02
C LEU A 195 15.23 -17.42 5.75
N THR A 196 15.86 -16.24 5.72
CA THR A 196 16.50 -15.71 4.50
C THR A 196 18.02 -15.74 4.51
N ASN A 197 18.67 -16.11 5.62
CA ASN A 197 20.13 -16.14 5.73
C ASN A 197 20.64 -17.57 5.90
N PRO A 198 21.42 -18.12 4.96
CA PRO A 198 21.94 -19.49 5.06
C PRO A 198 22.68 -19.80 6.38
N TRP A 199 23.44 -18.84 6.89
CA TRP A 199 24.26 -19.00 8.10
C TRP A 199 23.43 -19.30 9.37
N THR A 200 22.17 -18.86 9.43
CA THR A 200 21.30 -19.17 10.58
C THR A 200 20.94 -20.65 10.62
N PHE A 201 20.83 -21.30 9.46
CA PHE A 201 20.60 -22.74 9.37
C PHE A 201 21.87 -23.54 9.65
N GLU A 202 23.05 -23.00 9.35
CA GLU A 202 24.34 -23.60 9.73
C GLU A 202 24.46 -23.75 11.24
N LEU A 203 24.06 -22.71 12.00
CA LEU A 203 23.98 -22.76 13.46
C LEU A 203 22.99 -23.82 13.99
N LEU A 204 21.96 -24.14 13.20
CA LEU A 204 20.92 -25.13 13.51
C LEU A 204 21.22 -26.53 12.94
N GLY A 205 22.47 -26.77 12.51
CA GLY A 205 22.90 -28.07 11.99
C GLY A 205 22.88 -28.18 10.46
N GLY A 206 23.12 -27.08 9.74
CA GLY A 206 23.45 -26.98 8.31
C GLY A 206 22.44 -27.60 7.33
N GLU A 207 22.43 -28.93 7.29
CA GLU A 207 21.50 -29.78 6.52
C GLU A 207 20.03 -29.60 6.94
N ALA A 208 19.77 -29.04 8.13
CA ALA A 208 18.42 -28.72 8.60
C ALA A 208 17.63 -27.87 7.57
N ARG A 209 18.32 -27.03 6.80
CA ARG A 209 17.72 -26.16 5.78
C ARG A 209 17.01 -26.94 4.66
N PHE A 210 17.56 -28.09 4.25
CA PHE A 210 16.98 -28.92 3.20
C PHE A 210 15.85 -29.82 3.70
N ARG A 211 15.79 -30.08 5.01
CA ARG A 211 14.62 -30.74 5.62
C ARG A 211 13.38 -29.86 5.56
N TRP A 212 13.55 -28.55 5.76
CA TRP A 212 12.45 -27.58 5.75
C TRP A 212 12.12 -27.08 4.34
N PHE A 213 13.13 -26.94 3.48
CA PHE A 213 12.98 -26.48 2.10
C PHE A 213 13.66 -27.43 1.11
N PRO A 214 13.02 -28.55 0.76
CA PRO A 214 13.55 -29.46 -0.25
C PRO A 214 13.81 -28.71 -1.57
N GLY A 215 15.02 -28.82 -2.10
CA GLY A 215 15.42 -28.26 -3.40
C GLY A 215 15.91 -26.81 -3.41
N VAL A 216 15.53 -25.96 -2.45
CA VAL A 216 15.96 -24.54 -2.40
C VAL A 216 16.85 -24.24 -1.19
N GLY A 217 16.65 -24.98 -0.08
CA GLY A 217 17.41 -24.84 1.16
C GLY A 217 17.04 -23.63 2.01
N HIS A 218 16.72 -22.47 1.44
CA HIS A 218 16.31 -21.28 2.19
C HIS A 218 15.50 -20.31 1.32
N TYR A 219 14.81 -19.36 1.96
CA TYR A 219 14.11 -18.31 1.22
C TYR A 219 15.08 -17.25 0.68
N PRO A 220 14.79 -16.64 -0.49
CA PRO A 220 15.55 -15.51 -0.99
C PRO A 220 15.58 -14.36 0.01
N ARG A 221 16.68 -13.60 0.04
CA ARG A 221 16.75 -12.34 0.79
C ARG A 221 15.89 -11.25 0.17
N SER A 222 15.79 -11.24 -1.16
CA SER A 222 14.91 -10.33 -1.88
C SER A 222 13.46 -10.73 -1.63
N LEU A 223 12.67 -9.81 -1.06
CA LEU A 223 11.23 -9.97 -1.00
C LEU A 223 10.57 -9.68 -2.36
N LEU A 224 11.31 -9.11 -3.31
CA LEU A 224 10.83 -8.86 -4.67
C LEU A 224 11.19 -10.02 -5.60
N GLY A 225 10.40 -10.21 -6.65
CA GLY A 225 10.80 -11.07 -7.76
C GLY A 225 11.89 -10.40 -8.58
N THR A 226 13.14 -10.80 -8.35
CA THR A 226 14.33 -10.23 -8.98
C THR A 226 14.85 -11.05 -10.17
N GLU A 227 14.26 -12.22 -10.44
CA GLU A 227 14.72 -13.23 -11.43
C GLU A 227 16.17 -13.72 -11.23
N VAL A 228 16.88 -13.22 -10.22
CA VAL A 228 18.22 -13.64 -9.82
C VAL A 228 18.16 -14.96 -9.05
N GLU A 229 17.19 -15.09 -8.15
CA GLU A 229 17.01 -16.28 -7.33
C GLU A 229 16.05 -17.30 -7.97
N PRO A 230 16.26 -18.63 -7.76
CA PRO A 230 15.44 -19.68 -8.35
C PRO A 230 13.95 -19.64 -7.93
N ILE A 231 13.68 -19.05 -6.77
CA ILE A 231 12.32 -18.81 -6.29
C ILE A 231 12.16 -17.33 -5.96
N SER A 232 10.92 -16.85 -6.05
CA SER A 232 10.56 -15.51 -5.59
C SER A 232 9.73 -15.62 -4.31
N ASN A 233 9.97 -14.70 -3.37
CA ASN A 233 9.08 -14.50 -2.23
C ASN A 233 7.76 -13.81 -2.61
N ALA A 234 7.66 -13.23 -3.81
CA ALA A 234 6.49 -12.48 -4.27
C ALA A 234 5.54 -13.30 -5.14
N TYR A 235 6.06 -14.31 -5.85
CA TYR A 235 5.32 -15.05 -6.88
C TYR A 235 5.58 -16.57 -6.81
N PRO A 236 4.74 -17.35 -6.11
CA PRO A 236 3.69 -16.93 -5.17
C PRO A 236 4.26 -16.39 -3.83
N PRO A 237 3.50 -15.55 -3.08
CA PRO A 237 3.91 -15.03 -1.78
C PRO A 237 4.27 -16.13 -0.80
N THR A 238 5.35 -15.93 -0.06
CA THR A 238 5.80 -16.84 1.00
C THR A 238 5.48 -16.26 2.39
N VAL A 239 5.66 -17.07 3.43
CA VAL A 239 5.54 -16.67 4.83
C VAL A 239 6.47 -15.50 5.18
N CYS A 240 7.52 -15.24 4.40
CA CYS A 240 8.36 -14.04 4.56
C CYS A 240 7.55 -12.74 4.41
N TYR A 241 6.51 -12.71 3.57
CA TYR A 241 5.62 -11.56 3.48
C TYR A 241 4.74 -11.38 4.73
N ALA A 242 4.31 -12.49 5.35
CA ALA A 242 3.62 -12.42 6.64
C ALA A 242 4.56 -11.85 7.71
N ALA A 243 5.81 -12.32 7.75
CA ALA A 243 6.83 -11.87 8.70
C ALA A 243 7.15 -10.37 8.55
N VAL A 244 7.35 -9.88 7.31
CA VAL A 244 7.56 -8.44 7.07
C VAL A 244 6.33 -7.61 7.45
N GLY A 245 5.12 -8.11 7.17
CA GLY A 245 3.88 -7.45 7.58
C GLY A 245 3.76 -7.33 9.10
N ILE A 246 4.03 -8.41 9.84
CA ILE A 246 3.98 -8.42 11.31
C ILE A 246 5.02 -7.45 11.89
N TRP A 247 6.27 -7.49 11.41
CA TRP A 247 7.32 -6.57 11.84
C TRP A 247 6.94 -5.11 11.57
N THR A 248 6.59 -4.78 10.33
CA THR A 248 6.31 -3.39 9.93
C THR A 248 5.08 -2.81 10.63
N ILE A 249 4.02 -3.62 10.83
CA ILE A 249 2.83 -3.20 11.59
C ILE A 249 3.18 -2.99 13.06
N GLY A 250 3.95 -3.90 13.67
CA GLY A 250 4.40 -3.75 15.06
C GLY A 250 5.18 -2.44 15.26
N VAL A 251 6.12 -2.14 14.37
CA VAL A 251 6.86 -0.86 14.36
C VAL A 251 5.90 0.32 14.20
N ALA A 252 4.99 0.26 13.22
CA ALA A 252 4.05 1.34 12.93
C ALA A 252 3.17 1.69 14.15
N VAL A 253 2.67 0.67 14.87
CA VAL A 253 1.87 0.87 16.08
C VAL A 253 2.72 1.44 17.22
N LEU A 254 3.95 0.97 17.41
CA LEU A 254 4.87 1.49 18.44
C LEU A 254 5.17 2.98 18.25
N VAL A 255 5.44 3.39 17.01
CA VAL A 255 5.79 4.79 16.69
C VAL A 255 4.56 5.68 16.53
N ARG A 256 3.36 5.11 16.41
CA ARG A 256 2.09 5.82 16.18
C ARG A 256 1.91 7.04 17.08
N GLN A 257 2.07 6.89 18.39
CA GLN A 257 1.84 8.00 19.33
C GLN A 257 2.81 9.17 19.09
N ARG A 258 4.06 8.89 18.69
CA ARG A 258 5.06 9.92 18.41
C ARG A 258 4.78 10.59 17.07
N VAL A 259 4.44 9.80 16.05
CA VAL A 259 4.07 10.30 14.72
C VAL A 259 2.78 11.12 14.78
N SER A 260 1.77 10.68 15.54
CA SER A 260 0.50 11.41 15.69
C SER A 260 0.71 12.79 16.30
N ARG A 261 1.48 12.88 17.41
CA ARG A 261 1.88 14.17 18.01
C ARG A 261 2.69 15.04 17.07
N TRP A 262 3.51 14.45 16.21
CA TRP A 262 4.24 15.20 15.19
C TRP A 262 3.33 15.74 14.09
N LEU A 263 2.30 14.96 13.70
CA LEU A 263 1.29 15.34 12.72
C LEU A 263 0.27 16.36 13.24
N GLU A 264 0.21 16.63 14.55
CA GLU A 264 -0.53 17.79 15.08
C GLU A 264 0.07 19.13 14.62
N ARG A 265 1.33 19.12 14.13
CA ARG A 265 1.98 20.32 13.59
C ARG A 265 1.48 20.64 12.17
N PRO A 266 1.21 21.92 11.83
CA PRO A 266 0.69 22.30 10.52
C PRO A 266 1.56 21.86 9.33
N GLY A 267 2.89 21.91 9.46
CA GLY A 267 3.81 21.55 8.37
C GLY A 267 3.71 20.08 7.95
N PRO A 268 4.04 19.12 8.82
CA PRO A 268 3.89 17.69 8.56
C PRO A 268 2.48 17.27 8.12
N TRP A 269 1.44 17.88 8.70
CA TRP A 269 0.06 17.62 8.30
C TRP A 269 -0.23 18.07 6.86
N LYS A 270 0.17 19.29 6.50
CA LYS A 270 0.04 19.81 5.12
C LYS A 270 0.76 18.91 4.11
N ALA A 271 1.98 18.46 4.44
CA ALA A 271 2.73 17.54 3.60
C ALA A 271 1.97 16.21 3.41
N THR A 272 1.39 15.66 4.47
CA THR A 272 0.59 14.42 4.41
C THR A 272 -0.64 14.59 3.52
N ILE A 273 -1.38 15.70 3.66
CA ILE A 273 -2.54 16.02 2.80
C ILE A 273 -2.11 16.15 1.34
N PHE A 274 -1.01 16.85 1.09
CA PHE A 274 -0.46 17.02 -0.26
C PHE A 274 -0.13 15.67 -0.89
N VAL A 275 0.66 14.83 -0.21
CA VAL A 275 1.06 13.50 -0.69
C VAL A 275 -0.18 12.63 -0.93
N ASN A 276 -1.13 12.63 0.00
CA ASN A 276 -2.40 11.90 -0.15
C ASN A 276 -3.23 12.40 -1.35
N GLY A 277 -3.12 13.68 -1.70
CA GLY A 277 -3.79 14.27 -2.86
C GLY A 277 -3.22 13.82 -4.21
N VAL A 278 -1.99 13.31 -4.25
CA VAL A 278 -1.31 12.84 -5.47
C VAL A 278 -0.86 11.38 -5.38
N ILE A 279 -1.33 10.65 -4.37
CA ILE A 279 -0.82 9.31 -4.05
C ILE A 279 -1.07 8.29 -5.17
N MET A 280 -2.19 8.44 -5.90
CA MET A 280 -2.50 7.58 -7.04
C MET A 280 -1.58 7.88 -8.23
N THR A 281 -1.31 9.16 -8.52
CA THR A 281 -0.27 9.54 -9.50
C THR A 281 1.09 8.97 -9.08
N LEU A 282 1.51 9.17 -7.83
CA LEU A 282 2.78 8.65 -7.33
C LEU A 282 2.87 7.13 -7.51
N PHE A 283 1.83 6.40 -7.07
CA PHE A 283 1.79 4.93 -7.17
C PHE A 283 1.82 4.43 -8.62
N LEU A 284 1.07 5.04 -9.54
CA LEU A 284 1.00 4.57 -10.93
C LEU A 284 2.27 4.94 -11.73
N TRP A 285 2.86 6.11 -11.46
CA TRP A 285 3.91 6.66 -12.30
C TRP A 285 5.33 6.44 -11.77
N HIS A 286 5.55 6.05 -10.51
CA HIS A 286 6.91 5.90 -9.96
C HIS A 286 7.78 4.90 -10.73
N MET A 287 7.24 3.75 -11.16
CA MET A 287 8.01 2.80 -11.97
C MET A 287 8.27 3.30 -13.40
N THR A 288 7.40 4.17 -13.93
CA THR A 288 7.66 4.86 -15.19
C THR A 288 8.78 5.88 -15.02
N ALA A 289 8.76 6.67 -13.93
CA ALA A 289 9.84 7.60 -13.60
C ALA A 289 11.17 6.87 -13.38
N TYR A 290 11.13 5.71 -12.70
CA TYR A 290 12.29 4.82 -12.54
C TYR A 290 12.82 4.31 -13.88
N LEU A 291 11.94 3.87 -14.78
CA LEU A 291 12.34 3.46 -16.12
C LEU A 291 13.00 4.61 -16.90
N ILE A 292 12.46 5.83 -16.84
CA ILE A 292 13.05 6.99 -17.53
C ILE A 292 14.46 7.29 -16.96
N ALA A 293 14.61 7.29 -15.64
CA ALA A 293 15.91 7.49 -15.00
C ALA A 293 16.89 6.36 -15.38
N LEU A 294 16.42 5.11 -15.43
CA LEU A 294 17.20 3.96 -15.87
C LEU A 294 17.69 4.12 -17.31
N LEU A 295 16.82 4.52 -18.23
CA LEU A 295 17.19 4.75 -19.63
C LEU A 295 18.19 5.90 -19.81
N ALA A 296 18.14 6.93 -18.95
CA ALA A 296 19.09 8.03 -18.98
C ALA A 296 20.45 7.67 -18.37
N LEU A 297 20.46 6.91 -17.28
CA LEU A 297 21.67 6.63 -16.50
C LEU A 297 22.41 5.37 -16.95
N TRP A 298 21.71 4.37 -17.48
CA TRP A 298 22.33 3.10 -17.91
C TRP A 298 23.39 3.26 -19.00
N PRO A 299 23.19 4.08 -20.05
CA PRO A 299 24.22 4.32 -21.08
C PRO A 299 25.49 4.95 -20.51
N LEU A 300 25.36 5.72 -19.43
CA LEU A 300 26.46 6.37 -18.73
C LEU A 300 27.23 5.40 -17.81
N GLY A 301 26.81 4.13 -17.72
CA GLY A 301 27.48 3.09 -16.97
C GLY A 301 27.01 2.92 -15.51
N PHE A 302 25.93 3.60 -15.10
CA PHE A 302 25.32 3.41 -13.78
C PHE A 302 24.40 2.17 -13.75
N GLY A 303 24.20 1.60 -12.56
CA GLY A 303 23.27 0.47 -12.35
C GLY A 303 23.84 -0.90 -12.74
N ARG A 304 25.16 -0.99 -12.99
CA ARG A 304 25.85 -2.24 -13.34
C ARG A 304 26.29 -3.06 -12.14
N GLU A 305 26.30 -2.47 -10.95
CA GLU A 305 26.70 -3.13 -9.71
C GLU A 305 25.61 -4.08 -9.21
N GLN A 306 25.94 -5.37 -9.10
CA GLN A 306 25.00 -6.40 -8.61
C GLN A 306 25.22 -6.76 -7.13
N GLY A 307 26.40 -6.47 -6.57
CA GLY A 307 26.75 -6.72 -5.18
C GLY A 307 26.74 -5.46 -4.30
N SER A 308 26.80 -5.64 -2.98
CA SER A 308 26.86 -4.55 -1.99
C SER A 308 28.24 -3.87 -1.91
N THR A 309 28.77 -3.44 -3.05
CA THR A 309 30.07 -2.75 -3.16
C THR A 309 29.98 -1.29 -2.70
N ALA A 310 31.12 -0.63 -2.47
CA ALA A 310 31.13 0.80 -2.15
C ALA A 310 30.49 1.64 -3.26
N ARG A 311 30.76 1.30 -4.53
CA ARG A 311 30.12 1.94 -5.69
C ARG A 311 28.61 1.79 -5.68
N TRP A 312 28.11 0.57 -5.41
CA TRP A 312 26.67 0.33 -5.28
C TRP A 312 26.01 1.26 -4.26
N TRP A 313 26.65 1.45 -3.10
CA TRP A 313 26.16 2.36 -2.05
C TRP A 313 26.21 3.83 -2.48
N LEU A 314 27.28 4.25 -3.16
CA LEU A 314 27.43 5.61 -3.68
C LEU A 314 26.42 5.94 -4.80
N GLU A 315 25.95 4.93 -5.55
CA GLU A 315 24.90 5.12 -6.55
C GLU A 315 23.49 5.24 -5.95
N ARG A 316 23.27 4.87 -4.67
CA ARG A 316 21.91 4.90 -4.06
C ARG A 316 21.26 6.29 -4.04
N PRO A 317 21.95 7.38 -3.64
CA PRO A 317 21.39 8.72 -3.74
C PRO A 317 20.96 9.07 -5.17
N LEU A 318 21.75 8.70 -6.18
CA LEU A 318 21.41 8.93 -7.58
C LEU A 318 20.13 8.18 -7.99
N TRP A 319 20.03 6.89 -7.63
CA TRP A 319 18.85 6.06 -7.91
C TRP A 319 17.60 6.42 -7.09
N LEU A 320 17.72 7.28 -6.08
CA LEU A 320 16.58 7.87 -5.37
C LEU A 320 16.20 9.24 -5.96
N LEU A 321 17.19 10.09 -6.21
CA LEU A 321 16.98 11.48 -6.63
C LEU A 321 16.56 11.59 -8.09
N ALA A 322 17.23 10.89 -9.01
CA ALA A 322 16.91 10.97 -10.44
C ALA A 322 15.46 10.58 -10.76
N PRO A 323 14.97 9.39 -10.35
CA PRO A 323 13.56 9.06 -10.56
C PRO A 323 12.62 9.91 -9.70
N GLY A 324 13.05 10.38 -8.53
CA GLY A 324 12.30 11.32 -7.70
C GLY A 324 12.02 12.65 -8.41
N LEU A 325 13.02 13.21 -9.10
CA LEU A 325 12.89 14.44 -9.90
C LEU A 325 11.97 14.24 -11.11
N VAL A 326 12.13 13.13 -11.83
CA VAL A 326 11.24 12.77 -12.93
C VAL A 326 9.80 12.62 -12.44
N LEU A 327 9.61 11.92 -11.31
CA LEU A 327 8.30 11.73 -10.71
C LEU A 327 7.69 13.06 -10.24
N ALA A 328 8.48 13.96 -9.65
CA ALA A 328 8.03 15.29 -9.28
C ALA A 328 7.54 16.09 -10.50
N GLY A 329 8.26 16.01 -11.63
CA GLY A 329 7.84 16.59 -12.89
C GLY A 329 6.50 16.00 -13.39
N ILE A 330 6.37 14.67 -13.38
CA ILE A 330 5.11 13.99 -13.76
C ILE A 330 3.96 14.42 -12.84
N VAL A 331 4.18 14.47 -11.53
CA VAL A 331 3.17 14.90 -10.54
C VAL A 331 2.80 16.37 -10.74
N ALA A 332 3.74 17.25 -11.10
CA ALA A 332 3.42 18.65 -11.41
C ALA A 332 2.52 18.76 -12.65
N LEU A 333 2.74 17.92 -13.67
CA LEU A 333 1.97 17.90 -14.91
C LEU A 333 0.58 17.24 -14.76
N LEU A 334 0.51 16.13 -14.02
CA LEU A 334 -0.67 15.27 -13.92
C LEU A 334 -1.46 15.43 -12.61
N GLY A 335 -0.79 15.75 -11.51
CA GLY A 335 -1.42 15.87 -10.18
C GLY A 335 -2.46 16.98 -10.09
N ARG A 336 -2.44 17.95 -11.02
CA ARG A 336 -3.52 18.95 -11.18
C ARG A 336 -4.89 18.32 -11.46
N PHE A 337 -4.93 17.14 -12.07
CA PHE A 337 -6.16 16.44 -12.45
C PHE A 337 -6.72 15.55 -11.33
N GLU A 338 -5.91 15.20 -10.32
CA GLU A 338 -6.34 14.38 -9.18
C GLU A 338 -6.87 15.20 -8.00
N ARG A 339 -6.67 16.52 -8.01
CA ARG A 339 -7.24 17.41 -6.99
C ARG A 339 -8.77 17.28 -7.03
N PRO A 340 -9.42 16.90 -5.91
CA PRO A 340 -10.86 16.95 -5.83
C PRO A 340 -11.28 18.37 -6.19
N ARG A 341 -12.11 18.53 -7.24
CA ARG A 341 -12.87 19.77 -7.39
C ARG A 341 -13.66 19.90 -6.08
N SER A 342 -13.35 20.91 -5.28
CA SER A 342 -14.15 21.24 -4.11
C SER A 342 -15.59 21.28 -4.60
N ALA A 343 -16.41 20.31 -4.16
CA ALA A 343 -17.83 20.38 -4.42
C ALA A 343 -18.28 21.75 -3.90
N PRO A 344 -19.02 22.55 -4.70
CA PRO A 344 -19.56 23.80 -4.18
C PRO A 344 -20.32 23.42 -2.92
N ILE A 345 -19.94 24.02 -1.79
CA ILE A 345 -20.70 23.91 -0.56
C ILE A 345 -22.08 24.43 -0.95
N MET A 346 -23.04 23.52 -1.12
CA MET A 346 -24.43 23.89 -1.30
C MET A 346 -24.81 24.59 -0.01
N ARG A 347 -24.81 25.92 -0.04
CA ARG A 347 -25.44 26.77 0.98
C ARG A 347 -26.93 26.49 0.92
N ALA A 348 -27.34 25.38 1.54
CA ALA A 348 -28.74 25.07 1.76
C ALA A 348 -29.20 25.84 3.01
N ALA A 349 -30.03 26.85 2.74
CA ALA A 349 -31.07 27.41 3.62
C ALA A 349 -30.66 28.02 4.97
N THR A 350 -30.19 29.27 4.94
CA THR A 350 -30.59 30.27 5.95
C THR A 350 -31.36 31.36 5.19
N GLY A 351 -32.66 31.15 5.04
CA GLY A 351 -33.53 32.01 4.26
C GLY A 351 -35.00 31.62 4.44
N ALA A 352 -35.38 31.28 5.67
CA ALA A 352 -36.76 31.14 6.10
C ALA A 352 -36.77 31.27 7.62
N GLU A 353 -36.88 32.51 8.10
CA GLU A 353 -37.56 32.94 9.32
C GLU A 353 -37.01 34.31 9.75
N GLY A 354 -37.88 35.32 9.81
CA GLY A 354 -37.60 36.51 10.61
C GLY A 354 -37.81 37.88 9.97
N VAL A 355 -38.76 38.08 9.03
CA VAL A 355 -39.36 39.41 8.83
C VAL A 355 -40.82 39.26 8.40
N GLY A 356 -41.75 39.67 9.25
CA GLY A 356 -43.12 39.97 8.82
C GLY A 356 -44.21 39.78 9.87
N GLY A 357 -44.61 40.87 10.53
CA GLY A 357 -46.00 41.01 10.98
C GLY A 357 -46.23 41.20 12.48
N ALA A 358 -45.87 42.38 12.99
CA ALA A 358 -46.53 42.92 14.18
C ALA A 358 -48.04 43.12 13.89
N ARG A 359 -48.90 42.67 14.81
CA ARG A 359 -50.27 43.16 14.96
C ARG A 359 -50.55 43.42 16.44
N PRO A 360 -50.99 44.63 16.83
CA PRO A 360 -51.52 44.90 18.16
C PRO A 360 -53.06 44.94 18.14
N VAL A 361 -53.74 44.20 19.01
CA VAL A 361 -55.14 44.45 19.47
C VAL A 361 -55.26 43.72 20.82
N GLN A 362 -55.20 44.39 21.99
CA GLN A 362 -56.32 44.92 22.78
C GLN A 362 -57.45 43.92 23.10
N GLY A 363 -57.73 43.75 24.40
CA GLY A 363 -58.80 42.95 24.98
C GLY A 363 -58.40 42.39 26.32
#